data_AF-A0A2D5ZVC0-F1
#
_entry.id   AF-A0A2D5ZVC0-F1
#
_cell.length_a   1.000
_cell.length_b   1.000
_cell.length_c   1.000
_cell.angle_alpha   90.00
_cell.angle_beta   90.00
_cell.angle_gamma   90.00
#
_symmetry.space_group_name_H-M   'P 1'
#
loop_
_entity.id
_entity.type
_entity.pdbx_description
1 polymer ?
#
loop_
_entity_poly.entity_id
_entity_poly.type
_entity_poly.pdbx_seq_one_letter_code
_entity_poly.pdbx_strand_id
1 'polypeptide(L)'
;SAYANRTAIEMLFFQTGVVDEELIRRAAADAGRVDELKTHLRKSTMLLASSFFISAVLNFIIGSTIFVDIDPSLAAEQRQIILNKQISDMTWMGYVFIALPLMFFMAFIMWYLQKGITQITNLSLENIFPAMKKEDAPQS
;
A
#
# COMPACT_ATOMS: atom_id res chain seq x y z
N SER A 1 6.13 9.20 25.58
CA SER A 1 5.46 8.31 24.61
C SER A 1 6.24 8.32 23.30
N ALA A 2 7.10 7.32 23.07
CA ALA A 2 7.95 7.24 21.87
C ALA A 2 7.17 6.87 20.59
N TYR A 3 5.93 6.42 20.72
CA TYR A 3 5.05 6.00 19.62
C TYR A 3 4.25 7.14 18.99
N ALA A 4 4.01 8.25 19.70
CA ALA A 4 3.16 9.34 19.22
C ALA A 4 3.75 10.17 18.06
N ASN A 5 5.05 10.02 17.78
CA ASN A 5 5.74 10.79 16.75
C ASN A 5 6.04 10.01 15.47
N ARG A 6 5.67 8.73 15.40
CA ARG A 6 5.88 7.90 14.22
C ARG A 6 4.68 8.00 13.29
N THR A 7 4.95 8.13 12.01
CA THR A 7 3.97 8.08 10.93
C THR A 7 3.59 6.63 10.60
N ALA A 8 2.48 6.41 9.90
CA ALA A 8 2.01 5.05 9.60
C ALA A 8 3.02 4.27 8.75
N ILE A 9 3.72 4.93 7.82
CA ILE A 9 4.79 4.30 7.04
C ILE A 9 5.98 3.90 7.90
N GLU A 10 6.37 4.73 8.87
CA GLU A 10 7.43 4.36 9.82
C GLU A 10 7.03 3.11 10.63
N MET A 11 5.74 2.97 10.98
CA MET A 11 5.26 1.76 11.66
C MET A 11 5.30 0.55 10.73
N LEU A 12 4.80 0.67 9.50
CA LEU A 12 4.74 -0.44 8.55
C LEU A 12 6.11 -0.95 8.09
N PHE A 13 7.03 -0.06 7.75
CA PHE A 13 8.30 -0.43 7.11
C PHE A 13 9.46 -0.62 8.08
N PHE A 14 9.48 0.08 9.21
CA PHE A 14 10.58 -0.04 10.17
C PHE A 14 10.33 -1.12 11.22
N GLN A 15 9.09 -1.48 11.53
CA GLN A 15 8.80 -2.59 12.45
C GLN A 15 8.97 -3.96 11.80
N THR A 16 8.82 -4.05 10.48
CA THR A 16 8.89 -5.31 9.73
C THR A 16 10.32 -5.78 9.48
N GLY A 17 11.34 -5.01 9.91
CA GLY A 17 12.75 -5.32 9.65
C GLY A 17 13.15 -5.26 8.17
N VAL A 18 12.25 -4.80 7.31
CA VAL A 18 12.45 -4.69 5.86
C VAL A 18 13.41 -3.55 5.52
N VAL A 19 13.43 -2.52 6.37
CA VAL A 19 14.23 -1.31 6.17
C VAL A 19 15.07 -1.01 7.41
N ASP A 20 16.35 -0.65 7.21
CA ASP A 20 17.24 -0.25 8.30
C ASP A 20 16.96 1.21 8.71
N GLU A 21 16.07 1.37 9.69
CA GLU A 21 15.67 2.68 10.24
C GLU A 21 16.87 3.45 10.81
N GLU A 22 17.79 2.76 11.49
CA GLU A 22 18.91 3.40 12.17
C GLU A 22 19.91 3.95 11.15
N LEU A 23 20.22 3.18 10.11
CA LEU A 23 21.08 3.60 9.01
C LEU A 23 20.51 4.83 8.30
N ILE A 24 19.21 4.83 7.98
CA ILE A 24 18.56 5.94 7.27
C ILE A 24 18.58 7.20 8.12
N ARG A 25 18.24 7.09 9.42
CA ARG A 25 18.23 8.25 10.32
C ARG A 25 19.62 8.83 10.53
N ARG A 26 20.65 7.98 10.66
CA ARG A 26 22.05 8.41 10.75
C ARG A 26 22.49 9.12 9.47
N ALA A 27 22.29 8.50 8.31
CA ALA A 27 22.67 9.11 7.03
C ALA A 27 21.95 10.45 6.78
N ALA A 28 20.67 10.58 7.18
CA ALA A 28 19.96 11.85 7.11
C ALA A 28 20.50 12.90 8.10
N ALA A 29 20.96 12.49 9.29
CA ALA A 29 21.59 13.37 10.26
C ALA A 29 22.97 13.85 9.79
N ASP A 30 23.79 12.95 9.25
CA ASP A 30 25.11 13.25 8.69
C ASP A 30 25.00 14.20 7.48
N ALA A 31 23.94 14.06 6.69
CA ALA A 31 23.63 14.96 5.58
C ALA A 31 22.98 16.30 6.04
N GLY A 32 22.61 16.45 7.31
CA GLY A 32 21.91 17.64 7.83
C GLY A 32 20.45 17.79 7.34
N ARG A 33 19.82 16.70 6.88
CA ARG A 33 18.52 16.70 6.17
C ARG A 33 17.42 15.92 6.92
N VAL A 34 17.51 15.87 8.25
CA VAL A 34 16.53 15.17 9.11
C VAL A 34 15.10 15.69 8.93
N ASP A 35 14.93 17.01 8.82
CA ASP A 35 13.61 17.60 8.63
C ASP A 35 13.00 17.29 7.25
N GLU A 36 13.84 17.17 6.22
CA GLU A 36 13.42 16.71 4.90
C GLU A 36 12.96 15.25 4.95
N LEU A 37 13.71 14.37 5.63
CA LEU A 37 13.32 12.97 5.83
C LEU A 37 11.97 12.88 6.54
N LYS A 38 11.79 13.62 7.63
CA LYS A 38 10.52 13.64 8.39
C LYS A 38 9.36 14.14 7.54
N THR A 39 9.58 15.18 6.74
CA THR A 39 8.57 15.73 5.83
C THR A 39 8.22 14.73 4.73
N HIS A 40 9.22 14.04 4.18
CA HIS A 40 9.03 13.00 3.17
C HIS A 40 8.20 11.83 3.72
N LEU A 41 8.54 11.30 4.89
CA LEU A 41 7.80 10.22 5.55
C LEU A 41 6.33 10.61 5.85
N ARG A 42 6.10 11.86 6.27
CA ARG A 42 4.75 12.41 6.46
C ARG A 42 3.96 12.48 5.15
N LYS A 43 4.58 12.99 4.07
CA LYS A 43 3.95 13.05 2.74
C LYS A 43 3.62 11.66 2.21
N SER A 44 4.55 10.72 2.32
CA SER A 44 4.30 9.32 1.94
C SER A 44 3.16 8.71 2.74
N THR A 45 3.06 9.01 4.04
CA THR A 45 1.94 8.57 4.88
C THR A 45 0.61 9.17 4.42
N MET A 46 0.60 10.44 4.01
CA MET A 46 -0.59 11.06 3.44
C MET A 46 -0.98 10.45 2.09
N LEU A 47 -0.01 10.11 1.23
CA LEU A 47 -0.26 9.36 -0.01
C LEU A 47 -0.84 7.97 0.26
N LEU A 48 -0.30 7.26 1.27
CA LEU A 48 -0.84 5.98 1.70
C LEU A 48 -2.29 6.12 2.19
N ALA A 49 -2.59 7.10 3.03
CA ALA A 49 -3.95 7.39 3.48
C ALA A 49 -4.89 7.70 2.30
N SER A 50 -4.44 8.49 1.32
CA SER A 50 -5.20 8.77 0.10
C SER A 50 -5.49 7.51 -0.71
N SER A 51 -4.55 6.56 -0.80
CA SER A 51 -4.80 5.28 -1.50
C SER A 51 -5.88 4.45 -0.81
N PHE A 52 -5.92 4.41 0.52
CA PHE A 52 -7.00 3.76 1.28
C PHE A 52 -8.34 4.48 1.10
N PHE A 53 -8.34 5.80 1.07
CA PHE A 53 -9.55 6.57 0.79
C PHE A 53 -10.10 6.26 -0.61
N ILE A 54 -9.25 6.28 -1.63
CA ILE A 54 -9.63 5.92 -3.00
C ILE A 54 -10.14 4.47 -3.05
N SER A 55 -9.49 3.54 -2.35
CA SER A 55 -9.98 2.17 -2.20
C SER A 55 -11.41 2.12 -1.68
N ALA A 56 -11.69 2.83 -0.58
CA ALA A 56 -13.01 2.87 0.03
C ALA A 56 -14.06 3.44 -0.93
N VAL A 57 -13.72 4.52 -1.65
CA VAL A 57 -14.59 5.12 -2.66
C VAL A 57 -14.88 4.14 -3.80
N LEU A 58 -13.86 3.47 -4.36
CA LEU A 58 -14.03 2.48 -5.42
C LEU A 58 -14.90 1.30 -4.96
N ASN A 59 -14.64 0.78 -3.76
CA ASN A 59 -15.46 -0.28 -3.15
C ASN A 59 -16.91 0.15 -2.98
N PHE A 60 -17.16 1.38 -2.53
CA PHE A 60 -18.51 1.92 -2.38
C PHE A 60 -19.23 2.04 -3.73
N ILE A 61 -18.54 2.54 -4.76
CA ILE A 61 -19.11 2.66 -6.11
C ILE A 61 -19.48 1.27 -6.66
N ILE A 62 -18.57 0.30 -6.60
CA ILE A 62 -18.81 -1.05 -7.14
C ILE A 62 -19.90 -1.78 -6.35
N GLY A 63 -19.91 -1.64 -5.02
CA GLY A 63 -20.99 -2.20 -4.20
C GLY A 63 -22.34 -1.60 -4.57
N SER A 64 -22.43 -0.28 -4.68
CA SER A 64 -23.68 0.40 -5.02
C SER A 64 -24.18 0.13 -6.45
N THR A 65 -23.30 -0.17 -7.41
CA THR A 65 -23.71 -0.46 -8.79
C THR A 65 -24.14 -1.91 -9.02
N ILE A 66 -23.63 -2.88 -8.23
CA ILE A 66 -23.89 -4.30 -8.50
C ILE A 66 -25.01 -4.90 -7.65
N PHE A 67 -25.30 -4.36 -6.46
CA PHE A 67 -26.46 -4.79 -5.69
C PHE A 67 -27.75 -4.16 -6.25
N VAL A 68 -28.31 -4.83 -7.27
CA VAL A 68 -29.64 -4.54 -7.83
C VAL A 68 -30.65 -5.48 -7.17
N ASP A 69 -31.85 -4.97 -6.87
CA ASP A 69 -32.92 -5.74 -6.23
C ASP A 69 -33.23 -7.03 -6.99
N ILE A 70 -33.22 -8.15 -6.28
CA ILE A 70 -33.57 -9.47 -6.81
C ILE A 70 -35.06 -9.69 -6.57
N ASP A 71 -35.80 -9.98 -7.64
CA ASP A 71 -37.25 -10.21 -7.56
C ASP A 71 -37.56 -11.40 -6.61
N PRO A 72 -38.27 -11.16 -5.49
CA PRO A 72 -38.58 -12.16 -4.49
C PRO A 72 -39.69 -13.13 -4.92
N SER A 73 -40.13 -13.13 -6.19
CA SER A 73 -41.10 -14.09 -6.74
C SER A 73 -40.48 -15.29 -7.48
N LEU A 74 -39.18 -15.24 -7.81
CA LEU A 74 -38.45 -16.30 -8.53
C LEU A 74 -38.33 -17.61 -7.71
N ALA A 75 -38.30 -18.77 -8.37
CA ALA A 75 -38.04 -20.05 -7.69
C ALA A 75 -36.64 -20.06 -7.03
N ALA A 76 -36.48 -20.77 -5.91
CA ALA A 76 -35.24 -20.77 -5.12
C ALA A 76 -33.99 -21.15 -5.94
N GLU A 77 -34.12 -22.12 -6.85
CA GLU A 77 -33.05 -22.55 -7.76
C GLU A 77 -32.65 -21.43 -8.75
N GLN A 78 -33.63 -20.71 -9.29
CA GLN A 78 -33.40 -19.60 -10.22
C GLN A 78 -32.73 -18.41 -9.53
N ARG A 79 -33.09 -18.12 -8.27
CA ARG A 79 -32.40 -17.11 -7.45
C ARG A 79 -30.94 -17.47 -7.23
N GLN A 80 -30.64 -18.74 -6.95
CA GLN A 80 -29.27 -19.20 -6.72
C GLN A 80 -28.39 -19.03 -7.97
N ILE A 81 -28.93 -19.31 -9.16
CA ILE A 81 -28.22 -19.11 -10.43
C ILE A 81 -27.91 -17.62 -10.65
N ILE A 82 -28.88 -16.74 -10.40
CA ILE A 82 -28.71 -15.27 -10.54
C ILE A 82 -27.69 -14.75 -9.52
N LEU A 83 -27.76 -15.20 -8.27
CA LEU A 83 -26.82 -14.82 -7.21
C LEU A 83 -25.39 -15.25 -7.53
N ASN A 84 -25.17 -16.50 -7.94
CA ASN A 84 -23.84 -16.99 -8.31
C ASN A 84 -23.26 -16.19 -9.49
N LYS A 85 -24.10 -15.83 -10.46
CA LYS A 85 -23.69 -14.96 -11.57
C LYS A 85 -23.31 -13.57 -11.10
N GLN A 86 -24.10 -12.95 -10.21
CA GLN A 86 -23.79 -11.64 -9.64
C GLN A 86 -22.47 -11.65 -8.86
N ILE A 87 -22.22 -12.69 -8.05
CA ILE A 87 -20.96 -12.83 -7.30
C ILE A 87 -19.76 -12.96 -8.24
N SER A 88 -19.90 -13.76 -9.31
CA SER A 88 -18.85 -13.90 -10.33
C SER A 88 -18.56 -12.57 -11.03
N ASP A 89 -19.61 -11.84 -11.42
CA ASP A 89 -19.50 -10.54 -12.07
C ASP A 89 -18.85 -9.51 -11.12
N MET A 90 -19.23 -9.49 -9.83
CA MET A 90 -18.58 -8.64 -8.79
C MET A 90 -17.10 -8.94 -8.62
N THR A 91 -16.73 -10.22 -8.58
CA THR A 91 -15.34 -10.63 -8.33
C THR A 91 -14.42 -10.16 -9.46
N TRP A 92 -14.84 -10.35 -10.71
CA TRP A 92 -14.08 -9.88 -11.87
C TRP A 92 -13.95 -8.35 -11.89
N MET A 93 -15.06 -7.63 -11.66
CA MET A 93 -15.03 -6.17 -11.56
C MET A 93 -14.16 -5.69 -10.40
N GLY A 94 -14.20 -6.36 -9.25
CA GLY A 94 -13.33 -6.06 -8.12
C GLY A 94 -11.85 -6.18 -8.46
N TYR A 95 -11.43 -7.24 -9.16
CA TYR A 95 -10.03 -7.37 -9.56
C TYR A 95 -9.58 -6.28 -10.53
N VAL A 96 -10.39 -5.96 -11.54
CA VAL A 96 -10.01 -4.97 -12.56
C VAL A 96 -10.09 -3.55 -12.02
N PHE A 97 -11.17 -3.21 -11.30
CA PHE A 97 -11.45 -1.84 -10.90
C PHE A 97 -10.97 -1.49 -9.48
N ILE A 98 -10.75 -2.45 -8.60
CA ILE A 98 -10.23 -2.20 -7.24
C ILE A 98 -8.76 -2.58 -7.17
N ALA A 99 -8.42 -3.83 -7.46
CA ALA A 99 -7.06 -4.32 -7.21
C ALA A 99 -6.03 -3.63 -8.10
N LEU A 100 -6.33 -3.41 -9.39
CA LEU A 100 -5.39 -2.80 -10.33
C LEU A 100 -5.02 -1.34 -9.97
N PRO A 101 -5.97 -0.43 -9.67
CA PRO A 101 -5.63 0.90 -9.15
C PRO A 101 -4.83 0.85 -7.84
N LEU A 102 -5.16 -0.07 -6.93
CA LEU A 102 -4.43 -0.18 -5.66
C LEU A 102 -2.99 -0.65 -5.85
N MET A 103 -2.76 -1.62 -6.74
CA MET A 103 -1.41 -2.04 -7.10
C MET A 103 -0.61 -0.87 -7.68
N PHE A 104 -1.24 -0.05 -8.54
CA PHE A 104 -0.61 1.15 -9.08
C PHE A 104 -0.25 2.16 -7.97
N PHE A 105 -1.18 2.49 -7.07
CA PHE A 105 -0.90 3.40 -5.95
C PHE A 105 0.19 2.85 -5.03
N MET A 106 0.16 1.55 -4.73
CA MET A 106 1.17 0.91 -3.89
C MET A 106 2.56 1.00 -4.54
N ALA A 107 2.67 0.64 -5.82
CA ALA A 107 3.93 0.75 -6.57
C ALA A 107 4.43 2.20 -6.61
N PHE A 108 3.53 3.16 -6.83
CA PHE A 108 3.85 4.58 -6.83
C PHE A 108 4.34 5.08 -5.45
N ILE A 109 3.65 4.74 -4.37
CA ILE A 109 4.04 5.10 -3.00
C ILE A 109 5.40 4.50 -2.66
N MET A 110 5.64 3.25 -3.04
CA MET A 110 6.91 2.59 -2.81
C MET A 110 8.05 3.27 -3.55
N TRP A 111 7.87 3.52 -4.85
CA TRP A 111 8.82 4.27 -5.66
C TRP A 111 9.09 5.66 -5.09
N TYR A 112 8.06 6.39 -4.68
CA TYR A 112 8.20 7.72 -4.08
C TYR A 112 8.96 7.68 -2.75
N LEU A 113 8.62 6.72 -1.88
CA LEU A 113 9.28 6.55 -0.59
C LEU A 113 10.77 6.27 -0.78
N GLN A 114 11.08 5.23 -1.56
CA GLN A 114 12.42 4.79 -1.90
C GLN A 114 13.26 5.91 -2.52
N LYS A 115 12.74 6.56 -3.56
CA LYS A 115 13.46 7.63 -4.28
C LYS A 115 13.78 8.80 -3.36
N GLY A 116 12.85 9.23 -2.50
CA GLY A 116 13.11 10.31 -1.57
C GLY A 116 14.11 9.94 -0.48
N ILE A 117 14.06 8.72 0.06
CA ILE A 117 15.06 8.25 1.04
C ILE A 117 16.45 8.24 0.40
N THR A 118 16.62 7.67 -0.80
CA THR A 118 17.89 7.68 -1.52
C THR A 118 18.37 9.10 -1.81
N GLN A 119 17.49 10.01 -2.25
CA GLN A 119 17.87 11.41 -2.51
C GLN A 119 18.28 12.18 -1.26
N ILE A 120 17.71 11.86 -0.09
CA ILE A 120 18.00 12.54 1.17
C ILE A 120 19.28 12.01 1.83
N THR A 121 19.46 10.68 1.81
CA THR A 121 20.52 9.98 2.54
C THR A 121 21.72 9.59 1.69
N ASN A 122 21.59 9.69 0.35
CA ASN A 122 22.55 9.19 -0.62
C ASN A 122 22.87 7.68 -0.49
N LEU A 123 21.99 6.92 0.18
CA LEU A 123 22.11 5.47 0.33
C LEU A 123 21.61 4.75 -0.93
N SER A 124 22.34 3.70 -1.32
CA SER A 124 21.88 2.75 -2.34
C SER A 124 20.69 1.94 -1.83
N LEU A 125 19.89 1.42 -2.76
CA LEU A 125 18.68 0.65 -2.47
C LEU A 125 18.95 -0.59 -1.64
N GLU A 126 20.07 -1.26 -1.89
CA GLU A 126 20.51 -2.46 -1.17
C GLU A 126 20.77 -2.18 0.32
N ASN A 127 21.25 -0.97 0.63
CA ASN A 127 21.50 -0.54 2.00
C ASN A 127 20.21 -0.11 2.70
N ILE A 128 19.26 0.44 1.96
CA ILE A 128 17.92 0.80 2.47
C ILE A 128 17.10 -0.47 2.73
N PHE A 129 17.16 -1.44 1.83
CA PHE A 129 16.40 -2.70 1.87
C PHE A 129 17.36 -3.91 1.98
N PRO A 130 17.96 -4.16 3.16
CA PRO A 130 18.89 -5.27 3.35
C PRO A 130 18.24 -6.64 3.12
N ALA A 131 16.91 -6.74 3.14
CA ALA A 131 16.17 -7.94 2.75
C ALA A 131 16.45 -8.37 1.30
N MET A 132 16.62 -7.42 0.35
CA MET A 132 16.95 -7.76 -1.05
C MET A 132 18.36 -8.31 -1.21
N LYS A 133 19.30 -7.93 -0.33
CA LYS A 133 20.70 -8.41 -0.38
C LYS A 133 20.82 -9.91 -0.06
N LYS A 134 19.85 -10.50 0.65
CA LYS A 134 19.89 -11.91 1.05
C LYS A 134 19.40 -12.87 -0.04
N GLU A 135 18.71 -12.39 -1.07
CA GLU A 135 18.13 -13.24 -2.11
C GLU A 135 19.14 -13.61 -3.21
N ASP A 136 20.20 -12.80 -3.37
CA ASP A 136 21.30 -13.03 -4.34
C ASP A 136 22.52 -13.74 -3.74
N ALA A 137 22.51 -14.07 -2.45
CA ALA A 137 23.56 -14.87 -1.84
C ALA A 137 23.23 -16.37 -2.05
N PRO A 138 24.03 -17.15 -2.81
CA PRO A 138 23.84 -18.59 -2.84
C PRO A 138 23.92 -19.11 -1.40
N GLN A 139 22.86 -19.79 -0.96
CA GLN A 139 22.84 -20.50 0.30
C GLN A 139 23.98 -21.52 0.28
N SER A 140 25.06 -21.23 1.01
CA SER A 140 26.20 -22.12 1.23
C SER A 140 26.07 -22.80 2.58
#